data_AF-A0A357A6X5-F1
#
_entry.id   AF-A0A357A6X5-F1
#
_cell.length_a   1.000
_cell.length_b   1.000
_cell.length_c   1.000
_cell.angle_alpha   90.00
_cell.angle_beta   90.00
_cell.angle_gamma   90.00
#
_symmetry.space_group_name_H-M   'P 1'
#
loop_
_entity.id
_entity.type
_entity.pdbx_description
1 polymer ?
#
loop_
_entity_poly.entity_id
_entity_poly.type
_entity_poly.pdbx_seq_one_letter_code
_entity_poly.pdbx_strand_id
1 'polypeptide(L)'
;MKIFELLFQLANQLPYATNSCNFEKPWCCRGEKYCYVFSGFCAYGEVDKTIETFGNNLFEMEENLPIWEELLGLKGYIAWECVGIPEETQLYFYQLYVRGIQGKALSLFEGKILNPLMKKGEEHVKEYFLEIEEKYSQVYDSHHTMPEWLWNKIKAVLET
;
A
#
# COMPACT_ATOMS: atom_id res chain seq x y z
N MET A 1 6.42 0.61 -5.22
CA MET A 1 5.46 1.64 -5.70
C MET A 1 5.86 2.99 -5.18
N LYS A 2 6.12 3.91 -6.10
CA LYS A 2 6.82 5.15 -5.78
C LYS A 2 6.05 6.16 -4.93
N ILE A 3 4.71 6.18 -4.89
CA ILE A 3 4.04 7.26 -4.15
C ILE A 3 4.29 7.23 -2.64
N PHE A 4 4.04 6.10 -1.96
CA PHE A 4 4.29 5.99 -0.53
C PHE A 4 5.78 5.96 -0.22
N GLU A 5 6.56 5.24 -1.03
CA GLU A 5 8.03 5.23 -0.93
C GLU A 5 8.62 6.64 -0.95
N LEU A 6 8.30 7.44 -1.97
CA LEU A 6 8.78 8.81 -2.11
C LEU A 6 8.26 9.71 -1.00
N LEU A 7 6.98 9.57 -0.61
CA LEU A 7 6.42 10.34 0.50
C LEU A 7 7.21 10.14 1.79
N PHE A 8 7.53 8.89 2.13
CA PHE A 8 8.30 8.57 3.34
C PHE A 8 9.79 8.90 3.22
N GLN A 9 10.39 8.77 2.03
CA GLN A 9 11.77 9.21 1.77
C GLN A 9 11.93 10.73 1.88
N LEU A 10 11.00 11.50 1.31
CA LEU A 10 11.05 12.97 1.27
C LEU A 10 10.72 13.62 2.60
N ALA A 11 9.78 13.04 3.36
CA ALA A 11 9.26 13.68 4.55
C ALA A 11 8.75 12.66 5.57
N ASN A 12 9.63 11.81 6.10
CA ASN A 12 9.29 10.67 6.96
C ASN A 12 8.24 10.88 8.08
N GLN A 13 8.05 12.09 8.63
CA GLN A 13 7.02 12.39 9.64
C GLN A 13 5.74 13.02 9.07
N LEU A 14 5.80 13.73 7.94
CA LEU A 14 4.65 14.47 7.42
C LEU A 14 3.46 13.59 7.00
N PRO A 15 3.64 12.40 6.39
CA PRO A 15 2.54 11.51 6.07
C PRO A 15 1.62 11.22 7.27
N TYR A 16 2.19 11.02 8.46
CA TYR A 16 1.44 10.74 9.69
C TYR A 16 0.59 11.92 10.18
N ALA A 17 0.90 13.14 9.77
CA ALA A 17 0.09 14.32 10.07
C ALA A 17 -1.09 14.52 9.09
N THR A 18 -1.11 13.75 7.99
CA THR A 18 -2.17 13.87 6.98
C THR A 18 -3.42 13.08 7.38
N ASN A 19 -4.57 13.56 6.91
CA ASN A 19 -5.82 12.82 6.98
C ASN A 19 -6.70 13.21 5.79
N SER A 20 -7.48 12.25 5.32
CA SER A 20 -8.44 12.46 4.22
C SER A 20 -9.85 11.99 4.57
N CYS A 21 -10.14 11.73 5.84
CA CYS A 21 -11.45 11.22 6.24
C CYS A 21 -12.57 12.23 5.99
N ASN A 22 -13.61 11.79 5.27
CA ASN A 22 -14.80 12.59 4.98
C ASN A 22 -15.90 12.45 6.05
N PHE A 23 -15.75 11.52 7.00
CA PHE A 23 -16.74 11.23 8.02
C PHE A 23 -16.32 11.75 9.40
N GLU A 24 -15.17 11.27 9.90
CA GLU A 24 -14.65 11.60 11.23
C GLU A 24 -13.13 11.70 11.19
N LYS A 25 -12.60 12.88 11.55
CA LYS A 25 -11.16 13.14 11.56
C LYS A 25 -10.52 12.59 12.84
N PRO A 26 -9.27 12.11 12.80
CA PRO A 26 -8.40 12.06 11.61
C PRO A 26 -8.71 10.87 10.69
N TRP A 27 -9.06 9.70 11.22
CA TRP A 27 -9.32 8.51 10.42
C TRP A 27 -10.49 7.71 10.99
N CYS A 28 -11.59 7.58 10.25
CA CYS A 28 -12.74 6.79 10.71
C CYS A 28 -12.54 5.27 10.62
N CYS A 29 -11.47 4.81 9.94
CA CYS A 29 -11.02 3.40 9.90
C CYS A 29 -12.03 2.37 9.32
N ARG A 30 -13.09 2.81 8.62
CA ARG A 30 -14.25 1.99 8.22
C ARG A 30 -14.43 1.81 6.70
N GLY A 31 -13.36 1.91 5.91
CA GLY A 31 -13.51 1.93 4.45
C GLY A 31 -12.22 1.66 3.70
N GLU A 32 -12.38 1.35 2.41
CA GLU A 32 -11.32 0.91 1.50
C GLU A 32 -10.16 1.90 1.41
N LYS A 33 -10.44 3.21 1.31
CA LYS A 33 -9.40 4.25 1.30
C LYS A 33 -8.50 4.20 2.54
N TYR A 34 -9.09 3.98 3.71
CA TYR A 34 -8.34 3.96 4.96
C TYR A 34 -7.47 2.72 5.05
N CYS A 35 -8.02 1.55 4.69
CA CYS A 35 -7.27 0.31 4.62
C CYS A 35 -6.12 0.40 3.61
N TYR A 36 -6.38 0.94 2.42
CA TYR A 36 -5.37 1.13 1.37
C TYR A 36 -4.23 2.07 1.81
N VAL A 37 -4.54 3.24 2.37
CA VAL A 37 -3.52 4.17 2.87
C VAL A 37 -2.77 3.58 4.05
N PHE A 38 -3.47 2.90 4.97
CA PHE A 38 -2.86 2.23 6.12
C PHE A 38 -1.86 1.15 5.69
N SER A 39 -2.19 0.31 4.70
CA SER A 39 -1.27 -0.72 4.22
C SER A 39 -0.06 -0.11 3.51
N GLY A 40 -0.24 0.94 2.70
CA GLY A 40 0.86 1.69 2.09
C GLY A 40 1.78 2.36 3.14
N PHE A 41 1.19 2.97 4.17
CA PHE A 41 1.94 3.57 5.28
C PHE A 41 2.73 2.52 6.05
N CYS A 42 2.11 1.38 6.40
CA CYS A 42 2.80 0.29 7.05
C CYS A 42 3.93 -0.27 6.18
N ALA A 43 3.72 -0.42 4.87
CA ALA A 43 4.69 -1.05 3.95
C ALA A 43 5.98 -0.23 3.76
N TYR A 44 5.89 1.10 3.69
CA TYR A 44 7.04 1.98 3.47
C TYR A 44 7.47 2.79 4.71
N GLY A 45 6.62 2.86 5.73
CA GLY A 45 6.86 3.57 6.97
C GLY A 45 7.03 2.65 8.19
N GLU A 46 6.81 3.25 9.36
CA GLU A 46 6.86 2.61 10.67
C GLU A 46 5.46 2.10 11.03
N VAL A 47 5.33 0.80 11.24
CA VAL A 47 4.03 0.15 11.52
C VAL A 47 3.42 0.69 12.81
N ASP A 48 4.20 0.82 13.89
CA ASP A 48 3.71 1.30 15.18
C ASP A 48 3.18 2.73 15.10
N LYS A 49 3.91 3.62 14.41
CA LYS A 49 3.45 5.00 14.17
C LYS A 49 2.22 5.04 13.28
N THR A 50 2.11 4.14 12.32
CA THR A 50 0.91 4.05 11.47
C THR A 50 -0.29 3.64 12.31
N ILE A 51 -0.15 2.64 13.19
CA ILE A 51 -1.20 2.22 14.13
C ILE A 51 -1.59 3.37 15.07
N GLU A 52 -0.61 4.08 15.64
CA GLU A 52 -0.84 5.27 16.47
C GLU A 52 -1.61 6.36 15.70
N THR A 53 -1.20 6.63 14.46
CA THR A 53 -1.81 7.64 13.59
C THR A 53 -3.28 7.35 13.29
N PHE A 54 -3.61 6.08 13.01
CA PHE A 54 -4.97 5.64 12.71
C PHE A 54 -5.79 5.33 13.97
N GLY A 55 -5.13 5.25 15.13
CA GLY A 55 -5.73 4.89 16.42
C GLY A 55 -6.12 3.41 16.55
N ASN A 56 -6.00 2.62 15.48
CA ASN A 56 -6.37 1.21 15.43
C ASN A 56 -5.43 0.44 14.49
N ASN A 57 -5.17 -0.83 14.79
CA ASN A 57 -4.52 -1.73 13.85
C ASN A 57 -5.54 -2.31 12.87
N LEU A 58 -5.61 -1.76 11.66
CA LEU A 58 -6.62 -2.17 10.67
C LEU A 58 -6.41 -3.59 10.14
N PHE A 59 -5.23 -4.19 10.34
CA PHE A 59 -4.98 -5.58 10.00
C PHE A 59 -5.64 -6.58 10.96
N GLU A 60 -6.04 -6.14 12.16
CA GLU A 60 -6.67 -6.97 13.21
C GLU A 60 -8.19 -6.87 13.26
N MET A 61 -8.76 -5.82 12.64
CA MET A 61 -10.18 -5.54 12.67
C MET A 61 -10.96 -6.50 11.78
N GLU A 62 -11.79 -7.36 12.37
CA GLU A 62 -12.58 -8.37 11.63
C GLU A 62 -13.57 -7.72 10.66
N GLU A 63 -14.16 -6.59 11.06
CA GLU A 63 -15.06 -5.80 10.22
C GLU A 63 -14.41 -5.31 8.92
N ASN A 64 -13.08 -5.22 8.86
CA ASN A 64 -12.34 -4.81 7.67
C ASN A 64 -11.94 -6.00 6.77
N LEU A 65 -12.15 -7.26 7.18
CA LEU A 65 -11.79 -8.41 6.33
C LEU A 65 -12.48 -8.40 4.96
N PRO A 66 -13.78 -8.08 4.82
CA PRO A 66 -14.40 -7.96 3.50
C PRO A 66 -13.75 -6.88 2.63
N ILE A 67 -13.36 -5.75 3.24
CA ILE A 67 -12.65 -4.66 2.57
C ILE A 67 -11.27 -5.15 2.08
N TRP A 68 -10.55 -5.91 2.91
CA TRP A 68 -9.27 -6.51 2.49
C TRP A 68 -9.45 -7.53 1.37
N GLU A 69 -10.51 -8.33 1.36
CA GLU A 69 -10.82 -9.22 0.25
C GLU A 69 -11.01 -8.44 -1.07
N GLU A 70 -11.68 -7.30 -1.03
CA GLU A 70 -11.86 -6.43 -2.20
C GLU A 70 -10.54 -5.79 -2.65
N LEU A 71 -9.80 -5.18 -1.73
CA LEU A 71 -8.50 -4.54 -2.01
C LEU A 71 -7.45 -5.54 -2.49
N LEU A 72 -7.56 -6.81 -2.13
CA LEU A 72 -6.69 -7.89 -2.61
C LEU A 72 -7.18 -8.54 -3.91
N GLY A 73 -8.33 -8.10 -4.45
CA GLY A 73 -8.88 -8.59 -5.72
C GLY A 73 -9.61 -9.93 -5.63
N LEU A 74 -10.00 -10.36 -4.42
CA LEU A 74 -10.66 -11.65 -4.18
C LEU A 74 -12.16 -11.63 -4.48
N LYS A 75 -12.76 -10.46 -4.72
CA LYS A 75 -14.21 -10.30 -4.94
C LYS A 75 -14.66 -10.17 -6.39
N GLY A 76 -13.78 -10.30 -7.38
CA GLY A 76 -14.14 -10.28 -8.81
C GLY A 76 -14.63 -8.91 -9.32
N TYR A 77 -14.58 -7.88 -8.48
CA TYR A 77 -14.73 -6.47 -8.83
C TYR A 77 -13.60 -5.67 -8.16
N ILE A 78 -13.32 -4.48 -8.69
CA ILE A 78 -12.31 -3.57 -8.17
C ILE A 78 -12.98 -2.65 -7.14
N ALA A 79 -12.29 -2.44 -6.02
CA ALA A 79 -12.57 -1.42 -5.02
C ALA A 79 -12.75 -0.01 -5.65
N TRP A 80 -13.43 0.90 -4.95
CA TRP A 80 -13.87 2.21 -5.48
C TRP A 80 -12.73 3.09 -6.04
N GLU A 81 -13.07 4.13 -6.84
CA GLU A 81 -12.15 5.02 -7.58
C GLU A 81 -11.01 5.71 -6.78
N CYS A 82 -11.03 5.64 -5.44
CA CYS A 82 -10.09 6.35 -4.56
C CYS A 82 -8.98 5.46 -3.98
N VAL A 83 -8.82 4.22 -4.46
CA VAL A 83 -7.74 3.32 -4.07
C VAL A 83 -6.96 2.85 -5.28
N GLY A 84 -5.76 2.30 -5.03
CA GLY A 84 -4.99 1.60 -6.05
C GLY A 84 -5.67 0.32 -6.50
N ILE A 85 -5.05 -0.37 -7.45
CA ILE A 85 -5.54 -1.65 -7.95
C ILE A 85 -5.17 -2.81 -7.00
N PRO A 86 -5.73 -4.02 -7.18
CA PRO A 86 -5.44 -5.15 -6.30
C PRO A 86 -3.96 -5.52 -6.16
N GLU A 87 -3.22 -5.55 -7.27
CA GLU A 87 -1.81 -5.94 -7.33
C GLU A 87 -0.92 -5.01 -6.49
N GLU A 88 -1.28 -3.73 -6.43
CA GLU A 88 -0.60 -2.75 -5.59
C GLU A 88 -0.74 -3.06 -4.10
N THR A 89 -1.96 -3.42 -3.66
CA THR A 89 -2.20 -3.84 -2.28
C THR A 89 -1.48 -5.14 -1.97
N GLN A 90 -1.48 -6.10 -2.91
CA GLN A 90 -0.74 -7.35 -2.75
C GLN A 90 0.76 -7.12 -2.58
N LEU A 91 1.35 -6.17 -3.31
CA LEU A 91 2.76 -5.79 -3.14
C LEU A 91 3.04 -5.24 -1.73
N TYR A 92 2.16 -4.39 -1.18
CA TYR A 92 2.30 -3.91 0.19
C TYR A 92 2.26 -5.06 1.21
N PHE A 93 1.31 -5.98 1.05
CA PHE A 93 1.16 -7.13 1.93
C PHE A 93 2.37 -8.07 1.83
N TYR A 94 2.95 -8.23 0.64
CA TYR A 94 4.18 -9.00 0.47
C TYR A 94 5.38 -8.35 1.19
N GLN A 95 5.56 -7.03 1.07
CA GLN A 95 6.61 -6.31 1.79
C GLN A 95 6.45 -6.44 3.32
N LEU A 96 5.20 -6.35 3.81
CA LEU A 96 4.87 -6.55 5.22
C LEU A 96 5.14 -7.98 5.69
N TYR A 97 4.80 -8.97 4.89
CA TYR A 97 5.10 -10.38 5.13
C TYR A 97 6.61 -10.62 5.25
N VAL A 98 7.42 -10.08 4.32
CA VAL A 98 8.89 -10.19 4.36
C VAL A 98 9.46 -9.54 5.64
N ARG A 99 8.83 -8.49 6.14
CA ARG A 99 9.17 -7.82 7.41
C ARG A 99 8.67 -8.57 8.66
N GLY A 100 7.96 -9.68 8.51
CA GLY A 100 7.42 -10.47 9.62
C GLY A 100 6.22 -9.83 10.31
N ILE A 101 5.52 -8.89 9.65
CA ILE A 101 4.32 -8.26 10.20
C ILE A 101 3.15 -9.25 10.15
N GLN A 102 2.39 -9.31 11.24
CA GLN A 102 1.27 -10.23 11.41
C GLN A 102 -0.06 -9.48 11.51
N GLY A 103 -1.14 -10.22 11.28
CA GLY A 103 -2.51 -9.78 11.51
C GLY A 103 -3.51 -10.59 10.71
N LYS A 104 -4.80 -10.52 11.06
CA LYS A 104 -5.86 -11.30 10.39
C LYS A 104 -5.91 -11.03 8.88
N ALA A 105 -5.72 -9.78 8.46
CA ALA A 105 -5.64 -9.42 7.05
C ALA A 105 -4.39 -10.03 6.36
N LEU A 106 -3.24 -10.07 7.04
CA LEU A 106 -2.01 -10.68 6.50
C LEU A 106 -2.19 -12.20 6.37
N SER A 107 -2.81 -12.85 7.36
CA SER A 107 -3.16 -14.27 7.27
C SER A 107 -4.12 -14.59 6.13
N LEU A 108 -5.07 -13.69 5.83
CA LEU A 108 -5.95 -13.80 4.66
C LEU A 108 -5.13 -13.76 3.36
N PHE A 109 -4.24 -12.77 3.21
CA PHE A 109 -3.34 -12.65 2.05
C PHE A 109 -2.45 -13.89 1.91
N GLU A 110 -1.82 -14.34 2.99
CA GLU A 110 -0.97 -15.53 3.00
C GLU A 110 -1.74 -16.76 2.50
N GLY A 111 -2.92 -17.01 3.06
CA GLY A 111 -3.74 -18.16 2.73
C GLY A 111 -4.30 -18.13 1.30
N LYS A 112 -4.72 -16.96 0.82
CA LYS A 112 -5.47 -16.82 -0.44
C LYS A 112 -4.61 -16.45 -1.64
N ILE A 113 -3.44 -15.85 -1.44
CA ILE A 113 -2.61 -15.30 -2.52
C ILE A 113 -1.19 -15.85 -2.43
N LEU A 114 -0.48 -15.63 -1.32
CA LEU A 114 0.93 -16.00 -1.21
C LEU A 114 1.13 -17.52 -1.29
N ASN A 115 0.38 -18.31 -0.51
CA ASN A 115 0.50 -19.77 -0.50
C ASN A 115 0.22 -20.40 -1.88
N PRO A 116 -0.84 -19.99 -2.62
CA PRO A 116 -1.02 -20.39 -4.01
C PRO A 116 0.14 -20.04 -4.94
N LEU A 117 0.76 -18.85 -4.79
CA LEU A 117 1.94 -18.46 -5.57
C LEU A 117 3.17 -19.29 -5.18
N MET A 118 3.41 -19.51 -3.88
CA MET A 118 4.53 -20.30 -3.36
C MET A 118 4.51 -21.75 -3.84
N LYS A 119 3.34 -22.34 -4.13
CA LYS A 119 3.24 -23.67 -4.74
C LYS A 119 3.92 -23.76 -6.12
N LYS A 120 4.12 -22.63 -6.79
CA LYS A 120 4.83 -22.53 -8.07
C LYS A 120 6.34 -22.28 -7.89
N GLY A 121 6.82 -22.12 -6.65
CA GLY A 121 8.22 -21.91 -6.30
C GLY A 121 8.50 -20.49 -5.76
N GLU A 122 9.52 -20.37 -4.92
CA GLU A 122 9.94 -19.09 -4.33
C GLU A 122 10.39 -18.07 -5.39
N GLU A 123 11.06 -18.53 -6.44
CA GLU A 123 11.51 -17.65 -7.52
C GLU A 123 10.32 -17.04 -8.27
N HIS A 124 9.26 -17.83 -8.50
CA HIS A 124 8.03 -17.34 -9.11
C HIS A 124 7.35 -16.25 -8.26
N VAL A 125 7.41 -16.36 -6.94
CA VAL A 125 6.88 -15.32 -6.03
C VAL A 125 7.66 -14.02 -6.19
N LYS A 126 9.00 -14.09 -6.24
CA LYS A 126 9.86 -12.93 -6.41
C LYS A 126 9.63 -12.27 -7.76
N GLU A 127 9.60 -13.06 -8.85
CA GLU A 127 9.31 -12.57 -10.20
C GLU A 127 7.95 -11.87 -10.25
N TYR A 128 6.90 -12.48 -9.68
CA TYR A 128 5.57 -11.89 -9.65
C TYR A 128 5.53 -10.51 -8.99
N PHE A 129 6.12 -10.36 -7.81
CA PHE A 129 6.12 -9.07 -7.11
C PHE A 129 7.11 -8.06 -7.71
N LEU A 130 8.20 -8.52 -8.32
CA LEU A 130 9.11 -7.67 -9.09
C LEU A 130 8.41 -7.09 -10.32
N GLU A 131 7.66 -7.90 -11.08
CA GLU A 131 6.88 -7.42 -12.23
C GLU A 131 5.84 -6.37 -11.83
N ILE A 132 5.15 -6.56 -10.70
CA ILE A 132 4.22 -5.56 -10.15
C ILE A 132 4.98 -4.28 -9.80
N GLU A 133 6.10 -4.40 -9.09
CA GLU A 133 6.91 -3.26 -8.71
C GLU A 133 7.41 -2.48 -9.93
N GLU A 134 7.96 -3.15 -10.94
CA GLU A 134 8.41 -2.53 -12.19
C GLU A 134 7.27 -1.86 -12.96
N LYS A 135 6.08 -2.49 -12.98
CA LYS A 135 4.91 -1.95 -13.67
C LYS A 135 4.36 -0.68 -13.03
N TYR A 136 4.30 -0.63 -11.69
CA TYR A 136 3.66 0.46 -10.94
C TYR A 136 4.65 1.45 -10.29
N SER A 137 5.95 1.22 -10.44
CA SER A 137 7.00 2.15 -10.00
C SER A 137 7.54 3.01 -11.13
N GLN A 138 6.98 2.93 -12.33
CA GLN A 138 7.24 3.93 -13.36
C GLN A 138 6.60 5.25 -12.92
N VAL A 139 7.43 6.21 -12.49
CA VAL A 139 7.00 7.61 -12.53
C VAL A 139 6.76 7.92 -13.99
N TYR A 140 5.84 8.84 -14.30
CA TYR A 140 5.65 9.31 -15.67
C TYR A 140 6.92 9.99 -16.20
N ASP A 141 7.94 9.21 -16.58
CA ASP A 141 9.26 9.69 -17.01
C ASP A 141 9.16 10.47 -18.33
N SER A 142 8.06 10.30 -19.05
CA SER A 142 7.81 10.94 -20.34
C SER A 142 6.61 11.89 -20.38
N HIS A 143 5.70 11.86 -19.40
CA HIS A 143 4.45 12.64 -19.43
C HIS A 143 4.01 13.09 -18.04
N HIS A 144 4.43 14.28 -17.62
CA HIS A 144 3.86 14.94 -16.46
C HIS A 144 3.11 16.22 -16.86
N THR A 145 2.04 16.53 -16.14
CA THR A 145 1.34 17.83 -16.23
C THR A 145 1.90 18.85 -15.23
N MET A 146 2.92 18.45 -14.47
CA MET A 146 3.51 19.29 -13.44
C MET A 146 4.41 20.38 -14.05
N PRO A 147 4.36 21.63 -13.58
CA PRO A 147 5.24 22.68 -14.07
C PRO A 147 6.73 22.32 -13.92
N GLU A 148 7.55 22.68 -14.91
CA GLU A 148 8.99 22.39 -14.97
C GLU A 148 9.75 22.78 -13.69
N TRP A 149 9.42 23.93 -13.10
CA TRP A 149 10.08 24.40 -11.88
C TRP A 149 9.89 23.46 -10.68
N LEU A 150 8.76 22.72 -10.64
CA LEU A 150 8.46 21.74 -9.61
C LEU A 150 8.98 20.36 -10.01
N TRP A 151 8.85 19.98 -11.29
CA TRP A 151 9.39 18.73 -11.82
C TRP A 151 10.89 18.59 -11.59
N ASN A 152 11.68 19.63 -11.86
CA ASN A 152 13.12 19.60 -11.65
C ASN A 152 13.52 19.33 -10.18
N LYS A 153 12.68 19.72 -9.21
CA LYS A 153 12.91 19.40 -7.79
C LYS A 153 12.62 17.93 -7.47
N ILE A 154 11.60 17.36 -8.09
CA ILE A 154 11.20 15.96 -7.90
C ILE A 154 12.19 15.03 -8.62
N LYS A 155 12.56 15.35 -9.85
CA LYS A 155 13.49 14.55 -10.66
C LYS A 155 14.82 14.30 -9.94
N ALA A 156 15.37 15.30 -9.27
CA ALA A 156 16.61 15.16 -8.51
C ALA A 156 16.55 14.10 -7.39
N VAL A 157 15.35 13.75 -6.91
CA VAL A 157 15.09 12.75 -5.87
C VAL A 157 14.82 11.37 -6.48
N LEU A 158 14.30 11.33 -7.70
CA LEU A 158 14.04 10.08 -8.42
C LEU A 158 15.33 9.43 -8.97
N GLU A 159 16.38 10.22 -9.16
CA GLU A 159 17.68 9.79 -9.71
C GLU A 159 18.72 9.43 -8.62
N THR A 160 18.39 9.59 -7.34
CA THR A 160 19.21 9.20 -6.17
C THR A 160 18.80 7.87 -5.60
#